data_AF-A0A7G8AHL8-F1
#
_entry.id   AF-A0A7G8AHL8-F1
#
_cell.length_a   1.000
_cell.length_b   1.000
_cell.length_c   1.000
_cell.angle_alpha   90.00
_cell.angle_beta   90.00
_cell.angle_gamma   90.00
#
_symmetry.space_group_name_H-M   'P 1'
#
loop_
_entity.id
_entity.type
_entity.pdbx_description
1 polymer ?
#
loop_
_entity_poly.entity_id
_entity_poly.type
_entity_poly.pdbx_seq_one_letter_code
_entity_poly.pdbx_strand_id
1 'polypeptide(L)'
;MGVDICWRFQREEKPGKWINLSSNYKGDRSYLHFAWLGFDVDRERASTSAVFIHALRGLPDDIPSEDDDLFGEHSYSWLTSEEILSAIPPDNAGEVIQEFVEEVKRLHVENGSVRFVFGFEG
;
A
#
# COMPACT_ATOMS: atom_id res chain seq x y z
N MET A 1 12.17 18.10 -3.51
CA MET A 1 11.51 17.39 -2.40
C MET A 1 10.51 16.46 -3.03
N GLY A 2 10.49 15.19 -2.63
CA GLY A 2 9.64 14.18 -3.23
C GLY A 2 9.22 13.20 -2.16
N VAL A 3 8.02 12.65 -2.32
CA VAL A 3 7.39 11.75 -1.34
C VAL A 3 7.81 10.32 -1.64
N ASP A 4 8.16 9.56 -0.61
CA ASP A 4 8.43 8.13 -0.65
C ASP A 4 7.40 7.34 0.16
N ILE A 5 7.27 6.05 -0.12
CA ILE A 5 6.32 5.15 0.55
C ILE A 5 7.05 4.25 1.55
N CYS A 6 6.57 4.24 2.78
CA CYS A 6 7.00 3.32 3.83
C CYS A 6 5.92 2.24 3.98
N TRP A 7 6.28 0.96 3.94
CA TRP A 7 5.28 -0.11 3.87
C TRP A 7 5.72 -1.43 4.49
N ARG A 8 4.74 -2.27 4.80
CA ARG A 8 4.91 -3.68 5.17
C ARG A 8 3.76 -4.54 4.63
N PHE A 9 4.11 -5.71 4.11
CA PHE A 9 3.13 -6.79 3.93
C PHE A 9 3.02 -7.62 5.21
N GLN A 10 1.81 -7.96 5.60
CA GLN A 10 1.55 -8.70 6.83
C GLN A 10 0.49 -9.78 6.60
N ARG A 11 0.67 -10.94 7.23
CA ARG A 11 -0.40 -11.95 7.35
C ARG A 11 -0.76 -12.16 8.79
N GLU A 12 -1.99 -12.59 9.02
CA GLU A 12 -2.44 -13.01 10.34
C GLU A 12 -1.92 -14.43 10.61
N GLU A 13 -1.13 -14.59 11.69
CA GLU A 13 -0.71 -15.92 12.15
C GLU A 13 -1.76 -16.53 13.09
N LYS A 14 -2.35 -15.69 13.93
CA LYS A 14 -3.42 -15.99 14.89
C LYS A 14 -4.30 -14.75 15.02
N PRO A 15 -5.56 -14.88 15.46
CA PRO A 15 -6.44 -13.72 15.67
C PRO A 15 -5.75 -12.60 16.45
N GLY A 16 -5.57 -11.45 15.81
CA GLY A 16 -4.92 -10.26 16.38
C GLY A 16 -3.39 -10.30 16.45
N LYS A 17 -2.75 -11.35 15.90
CA LYS A 17 -1.29 -11.46 15.80
C LYS A 17 -0.86 -11.48 14.34
N TRP A 18 -0.35 -10.35 13.89
CA TRP A 18 0.18 -10.14 12.55
C TRP A 18 1.69 -10.32 12.52
N ILE A 19 2.18 -10.92 11.44
CA ILE A 19 3.62 -11.06 11.19
C ILE A 19 3.98 -10.42 9.86
N ASN A 20 5.15 -9.78 9.81
CA ASN A 20 5.66 -9.17 8.59
C ASN A 20 6.13 -10.24 7.61
N LEU A 21 5.85 -10.02 6.33
CA LEU A 21 6.27 -10.87 5.24
C LEU A 21 7.46 -10.26 4.52
N SER A 22 8.37 -11.12 4.07
CA SER A 22 9.39 -10.71 3.11
C SER A 22 8.72 -10.45 1.77
N SER A 23 9.09 -9.35 1.13
CA SER A 23 8.57 -8.99 -0.17
C SER A 23 9.67 -8.54 -1.12
N ASN A 24 9.46 -8.79 -2.40
CA ASN A 24 10.33 -8.37 -3.49
C ASN A 24 9.92 -7.02 -4.09
N TYR A 25 8.78 -6.46 -3.66
CA TYR A 25 8.34 -5.14 -4.07
C TYR A 25 9.35 -4.09 -3.60
N LYS A 26 9.83 -3.24 -4.51
CA LYS A 26 10.88 -2.26 -4.20
C LYS A 26 10.37 -1.00 -3.53
N GLY A 27 9.10 -0.64 -3.71
CA GLY A 27 8.58 0.65 -3.26
C GLY A 27 9.07 1.84 -4.09
N ASP A 28 9.45 1.62 -5.36
CA ASP A 28 9.94 2.69 -6.23
C ASP A 28 8.90 3.82 -6.36
N ARG A 29 9.38 5.07 -6.32
CA ARG A 29 8.51 6.25 -6.30
C ARG A 29 7.62 6.33 -7.54
N SER A 30 6.31 6.29 -7.32
CA SER A 30 5.31 6.45 -8.37
C SER A 30 4.08 7.19 -7.84
N TYR A 31 3.92 8.46 -8.21
CA TYR A 31 2.78 9.26 -7.79
C TYR A 31 1.43 8.70 -8.27
N LEU A 32 1.40 8.05 -9.43
CA LEU A 32 0.20 7.35 -9.90
C LEU A 32 -0.15 6.17 -9.00
N HIS A 33 0.86 5.42 -8.55
CA HIS A 33 0.66 4.33 -7.60
C HIS A 33 0.17 4.86 -6.26
N PHE A 34 0.76 5.94 -5.75
CA PHE A 34 0.38 6.54 -4.48
C PHE A 34 -1.06 7.06 -4.55
N ALA A 35 -1.44 7.73 -5.66
CA ALA A 35 -2.82 8.15 -5.90
C ALA A 35 -3.80 6.98 -5.86
N TRP A 36 -3.45 5.87 -6.52
CA TRP A 36 -4.27 4.68 -6.55
C TRP A 36 -4.45 4.05 -5.16
N LEU A 37 -3.44 4.13 -4.30
CA LEU A 37 -3.51 3.70 -2.90
C LEU A 37 -4.35 4.65 -2.01
N GLY A 38 -4.71 5.84 -2.49
CA GLY A 38 -5.51 6.82 -1.76
C GLY A 38 -4.73 8.05 -1.27
N PHE A 39 -3.47 8.19 -1.64
CA PHE A 39 -2.72 9.42 -1.37
C PHE A 39 -3.27 10.56 -2.23
N ASP A 40 -3.64 11.68 -1.60
CA ASP A 40 -4.08 12.88 -2.33
C ASP A 40 -2.85 13.58 -2.93
N VAL A 41 -2.43 13.10 -4.09
CA VAL A 41 -1.49 13.84 -4.94
C VAL A 41 -2.29 14.92 -5.63
N ASP A 42 -1.85 16.18 -5.50
CA ASP A 42 -2.37 17.32 -6.25
C ASP A 42 -2.78 16.86 -7.66
N ARG A 43 -4.07 17.01 -7.99
CA ARG A 43 -4.66 16.52 -9.26
C ARG A 43 -3.97 17.09 -10.50
N GLU A 44 -3.18 18.15 -10.37
CA GLU A 44 -2.35 18.69 -11.44
C GLU A 44 -1.07 17.86 -11.68
N ARG A 45 -0.57 17.15 -10.68
CA ARG A 45 0.61 16.27 -10.75
C ARG A 45 0.25 14.84 -11.11
N ALA A 46 -0.88 14.35 -10.60
CA ALA A 46 -1.48 13.13 -11.09
C ALA A 46 -2.32 13.48 -12.32
N SER A 47 -1.73 13.43 -13.51
CA SER A 47 -2.43 13.66 -14.79
C SER A 47 -3.56 12.65 -15.10
N THR A 48 -4.22 12.09 -14.09
CA THR A 48 -5.09 10.92 -14.23
C THR A 48 -6.30 11.00 -13.30
N SER A 49 -7.42 10.51 -13.83
CA SER A 49 -8.67 10.27 -13.11
C SER A 49 -8.61 9.03 -12.21
N ALA A 50 -7.45 8.71 -11.63
CA ALA A 50 -7.27 7.48 -10.87
C ALA A 50 -8.28 7.39 -9.72
N VAL A 51 -9.13 6.36 -9.78
CA VAL A 51 -10.02 6.02 -8.67
C VAL A 51 -9.16 5.29 -7.65
N PHE A 52 -9.04 5.86 -6.45
CA PHE A 52 -8.33 5.20 -5.36
C PHE A 52 -9.09 3.96 -4.88
N ILE A 53 -8.36 2.96 -4.39
CA ILE A 53 -8.93 1.69 -3.91
C ILE A 53 -9.83 1.95 -2.69
N HIS A 54 -9.33 2.73 -1.74
CA HIS A 54 -10.05 3.11 -0.53
C HIS A 54 -9.54 4.46 -0.01
N ALA A 55 -10.38 5.21 0.70
CA ALA A 55 -9.91 6.40 1.42
C ALA A 55 -8.91 6.02 2.52
N LEU A 56 -7.97 6.92 2.83
CA LEU A 56 -7.01 6.70 3.91
C LEU A 56 -7.74 6.46 5.22
N ARG A 57 -7.40 5.36 5.91
CA ARG A 57 -8.08 4.89 7.11
C ARG A 57 -7.19 4.78 8.35
N GLY A 58 -5.99 5.37 8.31
CA GLY A 58 -5.02 5.31 9.40
C GLY A 58 -4.29 3.97 9.45
N LEU A 59 -3.44 3.80 10.46
CA LEU A 59 -2.81 2.50 10.74
C LEU A 59 -3.84 1.53 11.34
N PRO A 60 -3.65 0.21 11.14
CA PRO A 60 -4.43 -0.79 11.86
C PRO A 60 -4.32 -0.63 13.39
N ASP A 61 -5.42 -0.87 14.11
CA ASP A 61 -5.47 -0.74 15.58
C ASP A 61 -4.49 -1.63 16.35
N ASP A 62 -3.97 -2.68 15.71
CA ASP A 62 -3.00 -3.61 16.29
C ASP A 62 -1.54 -3.15 16.15
N ILE A 63 -1.27 -2.05 15.43
CA ILE A 63 0.05 -1.45 15.38
C ILE A 63 0.23 -0.55 16.62
N PRO A 64 1.27 -0.77 17.44
CA PRO A 64 1.54 0.10 18.56
C PRO A 64 2.00 1.47 18.08
N SER A 65 1.62 2.54 18.78
CA SER A 65 1.98 3.92 18.41
C SER A 65 3.49 4.17 18.33
N GLU A 66 4.30 3.36 19.02
CA GLU A 66 5.76 3.41 18.95
C GLU A 66 6.32 2.96 17.58
N ASP A 67 5.51 2.22 16.81
CA ASP A 67 5.85 1.73 15.47
C ASP A 67 5.32 2.65 14.36
N ASP A 68 4.61 3.75 14.68
CA ASP A 68 4.03 4.67 13.69
C ASP A 68 5.11 5.24 12.75
N ASP A 69 6.26 5.62 13.32
CA ASP A 69 7.41 6.19 12.58
C ASP A 69 7.96 5.22 11.52
N LEU A 70 7.68 3.91 11.61
CA LEU A 70 8.11 2.92 10.61
C LEU A 70 7.32 3.03 9.30
N PHE A 71 6.19 3.74 9.31
CA PHE A 71 5.32 3.94 8.16
C PHE A 71 5.37 5.37 7.63
N GLY A 72 6.39 6.15 8.00
CA GLY A 72 6.57 7.53 7.57
C GLY A 72 5.84 8.51 8.48
N GLU A 73 5.57 9.70 7.96
CA GLU A 73 5.13 10.85 8.76
C GLU A 73 3.62 11.10 8.71
N HIS A 74 2.95 10.68 7.63
CA HIS A 74 1.53 10.97 7.44
C HIS A 74 0.84 10.03 6.45
N SER A 75 -0.47 10.28 6.25
CA SER A 75 -1.31 9.63 5.24
C SER A 75 -1.33 8.10 5.34
N TYR A 76 -1.33 7.60 6.57
CA TYR A 76 -1.35 6.17 6.84
C TYR A 76 -2.62 5.50 6.36
N SER A 77 -2.48 4.28 5.86
CA SER A 77 -3.59 3.42 5.52
C SER A 77 -3.14 1.96 5.47
N TRP A 78 -4.10 1.09 5.23
CA TRP A 78 -3.84 -0.30 4.95
C TRP A 78 -4.88 -0.84 3.99
N LEU A 79 -4.52 -1.83 3.18
CA LEU A 79 -5.40 -2.49 2.21
C LEU A 79 -5.20 -4.00 2.28
N THR A 80 -6.27 -4.76 2.17
CA THR A 80 -6.19 -6.22 2.03
C THR A 80 -5.78 -6.59 0.61
N SER A 81 -5.18 -7.75 0.45
CA SER A 81 -4.87 -8.33 -0.85
C SER A 81 -6.14 -8.48 -1.71
N GLU A 82 -7.29 -8.74 -1.09
CA GLU A 82 -8.56 -8.85 -1.80
C GLU A 82 -9.04 -7.50 -2.35
N GLU A 83 -8.94 -6.43 -1.55
CA GLU A 83 -9.23 -5.06 -2.00
C GLU A 83 -8.33 -4.66 -3.16
N ILE A 84 -7.02 -4.94 -3.06
CA ILE A 84 -6.04 -4.60 -4.09
C ILE A 84 -6.28 -5.39 -5.39
N LEU A 85 -6.48 -6.71 -5.28
CA LEU A 85 -6.65 -7.59 -6.45
C LEU A 85 -8.02 -7.42 -7.11
N SER A 86 -9.02 -6.90 -6.39
CA SER A 86 -10.35 -6.59 -6.94
C SER A 86 -10.43 -5.19 -7.54
N ALA A 87 -9.49 -4.30 -7.21
CA ALA A 87 -9.46 -2.96 -7.74
C ALA A 87 -9.01 -2.92 -9.20
N ILE A 88 -9.55 -1.97 -9.95
CA ILE A 88 -9.15 -1.71 -11.33
C ILE A 88 -7.89 -0.81 -11.26
N PRO A 89 -6.73 -1.26 -11.78
CA PRO A 89 -5.55 -0.42 -11.86
C PRO A 89 -5.79 0.79 -12.79
N PRO A 90 -5.09 1.92 -12.57
CA PRO A 90 -5.23 3.08 -13.44
C PRO A 90 -4.75 2.78 -14.86
N ASP A 91 -5.33 3.48 -15.85
CA ASP A 91 -4.87 3.43 -17.23
C ASP A 91 -3.38 3.80 -17.32
N ASN A 92 -2.61 3.08 -18.14
CA ASN A 92 -1.15 3.18 -18.21
C ASN A 92 -0.45 2.84 -16.88
N ALA A 93 -0.94 1.81 -16.16
CA ALA A 93 -0.25 1.21 -15.04
C ALA A 93 1.21 0.89 -15.42
N GLY A 94 2.13 1.72 -14.97
CA GLY A 94 3.56 1.55 -15.20
C GLY A 94 4.12 0.36 -14.43
N GLU A 95 5.42 0.09 -14.60
CA GLU A 95 6.11 -1.07 -14.03
C GLU A 95 5.91 -1.18 -12.51
N VAL A 96 5.90 -0.06 -11.78
CA VAL A 96 5.71 -0.06 -10.32
C VAL A 96 4.36 -0.65 -9.90
N ILE A 97 3.27 -0.30 -10.59
CA ILE A 97 1.93 -0.82 -10.24
C ILE A 97 1.83 -2.30 -10.63
N GLN A 98 2.43 -2.69 -11.76
CA GLN A 98 2.45 -4.09 -12.19
C GLN A 98 3.24 -4.95 -11.19
N GLU A 99 4.45 -4.53 -10.82
CA GLU A 99 5.28 -5.18 -9.80
C GLU A 99 4.54 -5.32 -8.48
N PHE A 100 3.89 -4.23 -8.02
CA PHE A 100 3.10 -4.25 -6.79
C PHE A 100 1.95 -5.28 -6.85
N VAL A 101 1.15 -5.26 -7.91
CA VAL A 101 0.01 -6.19 -8.06
C VAL A 101 0.47 -7.64 -8.19
N GLU A 102 1.54 -7.91 -8.93
CA GLU A 102 2.14 -9.24 -9.05
C GLU A 102 2.64 -9.76 -7.70
N GLU A 103 3.30 -8.90 -6.92
CA GLU A 103 3.78 -9.26 -5.60
C GLU A 103 2.64 -9.51 -4.61
N VAL A 104 1.61 -8.65 -4.60
CA VAL A 104 0.39 -8.87 -3.80
C VAL A 104 -0.25 -10.21 -4.16
N LYS A 105 -0.35 -10.52 -5.46
CA LYS A 105 -0.90 -11.79 -5.95
C LYS A 105 -0.07 -12.98 -5.48
N ARG A 106 1.26 -12.90 -5.58
CA ARG A 106 2.18 -13.95 -5.11
C ARG A 106 2.01 -14.20 -3.62
N LEU A 107 2.06 -13.14 -2.82
CA LEU A 107 1.92 -13.23 -1.36
C LEU A 107 0.55 -13.77 -0.96
N HIS A 108 -0.51 -13.38 -1.65
CA HIS A 108 -1.86 -13.89 -1.42
C HIS A 108 -1.96 -15.40 -1.67
N VAL A 109 -1.38 -15.89 -2.78
CA VAL A 109 -1.38 -17.33 -3.09
C VAL A 109 -0.58 -18.14 -2.06
N GLU A 110 0.55 -17.61 -1.59
CA GLU A 110 1.42 -18.31 -0.63
C GLU A 110 0.88 -18.30 0.80
N ASN A 111 0.18 -17.23 1.20
CA ASN A 111 -0.15 -16.97 2.61
C ASN A 111 -1.66 -16.86 2.90
N GLY A 112 -2.50 -16.84 1.87
CA GLY A 112 -3.92 -16.50 2.00
C GLY A 112 -4.15 -14.99 2.09
N SER A 113 -5.05 -14.56 2.96
CA SER A 113 -5.32 -13.12 3.12
C SER A 113 -4.11 -12.39 3.72
N VAL A 114 -3.64 -11.37 3.01
CA VAL A 114 -2.51 -10.52 3.39
C VAL A 114 -3.01 -9.08 3.43
N ARG A 115 -2.45 -8.25 4.31
CA ARG A 115 -2.65 -6.80 4.26
C ARG A 115 -1.34 -6.09 3.92
N PHE A 116 -1.47 -5.01 3.18
CA PHE A 116 -0.44 -4.04 2.89
C PHE A 116 -0.69 -2.83 3.77
N VAL A 117 0.20 -2.56 4.71
CA VAL A 117 0.15 -1.37 5.58
C VAL A 117 1.17 -0.38 5.07
N PHE A 118 0.80 0.89 4.94
CA PHE A 118 1.66 1.91 4.37
C PHE A 118 1.38 3.30 4.92
N GLY A 119 2.37 4.16 4.76
CA GLY A 119 2.25 5.61 4.85
C GLY A 119 3.35 6.27 4.02
N PHE A 120 3.51 7.57 4.18
CA PHE A 120 4.35 8.38 3.29
C PHE A 120 5.29 9.29 4.09
N GLU A 121 6.47 9.55 3.52
CA GLU A 121 7.51 10.41 4.07
C GLU A 121 8.01 11.39 2.99
N GLY A 122 8.26 12.66 3.34
CA GLY A 122 9.02 13.63 2.52
C GLY A 122 8.35 14.95 2.18
#